data_AF-A0A9D5FLI3-F1
#
_entry.id   AF-A0A9D5FLI3-F1
#
_cell.length_a   1.000
_cell.length_b   1.000
_cell.length_c   1.000
_cell.angle_alpha   90.00
_cell.angle_beta   90.00
_cell.angle_gamma   90.00
#
_symmetry.space_group_name_H-M   'P 1'
#
loop_
_entity.id
_entity.type
_entity.pdbx_description
1 polymer ?
#
loop_
_entity_poly.entity_id
_entity_poly.type
_entity_poly.pdbx_seq_one_letter_code
_entity_poly.pdbx_strand_id
1 'polypeptide(L)'
;MKDQINSISSTIENIKNKLKTKSICIPARGESMLPTIRPNQKVIVDAISPSSIYIGDIVLFQVQNMMIIHRIIYKEKVDNEVLFLTRGDACDSLDDWVVHENNIIGVCRFENSTKK
;
A
#
# COMPACT_ATOMS: atom_id res chain seq x y z
N MET A 1 4.49 6.30 24.84
CA MET A 1 3.54 5.54 23.98
C MET A 1 2.59 6.47 23.23
N LYS A 2 1.82 7.34 23.91
CA LYS A 2 0.91 8.29 23.23
C LYS A 2 1.62 9.24 22.25
N ASP A 3 2.83 9.69 22.58
CA ASP A 3 3.58 10.64 21.73
C ASP A 3 4.07 10.01 20.41
N GLN A 4 4.45 8.73 20.42
CA GLN A 4 4.81 8.00 19.19
C GLN A 4 3.58 7.77 18.32
N ILE A 5 2.43 7.46 18.91
CA ILE A 5 1.16 7.26 18.19
C ILE A 5 0.72 8.56 17.51
N ASN A 6 0.83 9.69 18.21
CA ASN A 6 0.51 11.02 17.67
C ASN A 6 1.48 11.44 16.55
N SER A 7 2.77 11.11 16.68
CA SER A 7 3.79 11.36 15.65
C SER A 7 3.54 10.54 14.38
N ILE A 8 3.17 9.27 14.51
CA ILE A 8 2.81 8.40 13.37
C ILE A 8 1.55 8.93 12.68
N SER A 9 0.51 9.26 13.46
CA SER A 9 -0.77 9.74 12.91
C SER A 9 -0.60 11.02 12.10
N SER A 10 0.15 12.00 12.62
CA SER A 10 0.46 13.24 11.91
C SER A 10 1.35 13.02 10.68
N THR A 11 2.28 12.06 10.72
CA THR A 11 3.09 11.68 9.56
C THR A 11 2.22 11.10 8.43
N ILE A 12 1.29 10.22 8.79
CA ILE A 12 0.35 9.60 7.85
C ILE A 12 -0.56 10.66 7.23
N GLU A 13 -1.07 11.59 8.03
CA GLU A 13 -1.94 12.66 7.53
C GLU A 13 -1.18 13.61 6.57
N ASN A 14 0.08 13.92 6.89
CA ASN A 14 0.97 14.66 5.99
C ASN A 14 1.24 13.91 4.68
N ILE A 15 1.41 12.59 4.73
CA ILE A 15 1.56 11.74 3.54
C ILE A 15 0.29 11.78 2.70
N LYS A 16 -0.89 11.57 3.31
CA LYS A 16 -2.19 11.64 2.61
C LYS A 16 -2.41 13.00 1.95
N ASN A 17 -2.09 14.10 2.64
CA ASN A 17 -2.22 15.45 2.09
C ASN A 17 -1.22 15.74 0.96
N LYS A 18 0.02 15.26 1.04
CA LYS A 18 0.98 15.36 -0.08
C LYS A 18 0.51 14.54 -1.28
N LEU A 19 -0.02 13.34 -1.03
CA LEU A 19 -0.55 12.46 -2.05
C LEU A 19 -1.71 13.07 -2.83
N LYS A 20 -2.59 13.86 -2.20
CA LYS A 20 -3.66 14.61 -2.91
C LYS A 20 -3.17 15.50 -4.07
N THR A 21 -1.89 15.85 -4.12
CA THR A 21 -1.32 16.75 -5.14
C THR A 21 -0.13 16.17 -5.90
N LYS A 22 0.55 15.13 -5.38
CA LYS A 22 1.79 14.59 -5.94
C LYS A 22 2.11 13.18 -5.44
N SER A 23 2.77 12.37 -6.27
CA SER A 23 3.32 11.07 -5.87
C SER A 23 4.40 11.21 -4.78
N ILE A 24 4.47 10.23 -3.88
CA ILE A 24 5.56 10.13 -2.89
C ILE A 24 6.51 8.99 -3.24
N CYS A 25 7.78 9.09 -2.83
CA CYS A 25 8.77 8.03 -3.01
C CYS A 25 9.22 7.54 -1.64
N ILE A 26 9.08 6.23 -1.41
CA ILE A 26 9.44 5.59 -0.14
C ILE A 26 10.33 4.37 -0.40
N PRO A 27 11.30 4.07 0.49
CA PRO A 27 12.03 2.81 0.41
C PRO A 27 11.16 1.66 0.93
N ALA A 28 11.05 0.59 0.17
CA ALA A 28 10.41 -0.64 0.62
C ALA A 28 11.20 -1.32 1.75
N ARG A 29 10.48 -1.99 2.65
CA ARG A 29 11.05 -2.74 3.78
C ARG A 29 10.45 -4.14 3.83
N GLY A 30 11.20 -5.07 4.41
CA GLY A 30 10.79 -6.47 4.54
C GLY A 30 10.89 -7.25 3.23
N GLU A 31 10.44 -8.50 3.29
CA GLU A 31 10.62 -9.49 2.22
C GLU A 31 9.29 -9.99 1.63
N SER A 32 8.15 -9.55 2.17
CA SER A 32 6.82 -10.03 1.77
C SER A 32 6.50 -9.79 0.31
N MET A 33 7.12 -8.79 -0.31
CA MET A 33 6.95 -8.47 -1.73
C MET A 33 8.05 -9.05 -2.63
N LEU A 34 8.94 -9.91 -2.14
CA LEU A 34 9.89 -10.59 -3.01
C LEU A 34 9.15 -11.54 -3.98
N PRO A 35 9.68 -11.77 -5.20
CA PRO A 35 10.85 -11.13 -5.79
C PRO A 35 10.55 -9.74 -6.41
N THR A 36 9.28 -9.33 -6.42
CA THR A 36 8.77 -8.16 -7.14
C THR A 36 9.35 -6.84 -6.64
N ILE A 37 9.35 -6.63 -5.33
CA ILE A 37 9.95 -5.47 -4.67
C ILE A 37 11.00 -5.94 -3.68
N ARG A 38 12.22 -5.43 -3.82
CA ARG A 38 13.34 -5.77 -2.93
C ARG A 38 13.44 -4.80 -1.76
N PRO A 39 13.99 -5.23 -0.60
CA PRO A 39 14.36 -4.33 0.47
C PRO A 39 15.19 -3.14 -0.05
N ASN A 40 14.87 -1.93 0.42
CA ASN A 40 15.48 -0.66 0.02
C ASN A 40 15.23 -0.20 -1.42
N GLN A 41 14.44 -0.94 -2.22
CA GLN A 41 14.00 -0.46 -3.53
C GLN A 41 13.07 0.75 -3.36
N LYS A 42 13.27 1.77 -4.18
CA LYS A 42 12.40 2.95 -4.20
C LYS A 42 11.07 2.59 -4.86
N VAL A 43 9.99 2.84 -4.13
CA VAL A 43 8.62 2.69 -4.60
C VAL A 43 7.98 4.07 -4.68
N ILE A 44 7.45 4.39 -5.85
CA ILE A 44 6.65 5.57 -6.11
C ILE A 44 5.20 5.21 -5.80
N VAL A 45 4.55 5.98 -4.94
CA VAL A 45 3.13 5.82 -4.60
C VAL A 45 2.38 6.97 -5.24
N ASP A 46 1.49 6.65 -6.16
CA ASP A 46 0.62 7.61 -6.80
C ASP A 46 -0.72 7.66 -6.07
N ALA A 47 -1.23 8.87 -5.84
CA ALA A 47 -2.61 9.01 -5.40
C ALA A 47 -3.53 8.67 -6.56
N ILE A 48 -4.44 7.74 -6.32
CA ILE A 48 -5.42 7.31 -7.29
C ILE A 48 -6.77 7.16 -6.59
N SER A 49 -7.85 7.39 -7.33
CA SER A 49 -9.19 7.03 -6.86
C SER A 49 -9.26 5.52 -6.61
N PRO A 50 -9.81 5.05 -5.47
CA PRO A 50 -9.97 3.62 -5.20
C PRO A 50 -10.77 2.87 -6.27
N SER A 51 -11.69 3.58 -6.95
CA SER A 51 -12.44 3.04 -8.09
C SER A 51 -11.54 2.53 -9.21
N SER A 52 -10.36 3.13 -9.36
CA SER A 52 -9.37 2.84 -10.42
C SER A 52 -8.30 1.83 -9.99
N ILE A 53 -8.48 1.16 -8.84
CA ILE A 53 -7.63 0.06 -8.38
C ILE A 53 -8.16 -1.25 -8.95
N TYR A 54 -7.30 -2.08 -9.49
CA TYR A 54 -7.63 -3.37 -10.11
C TYR A 54 -6.96 -4.54 -9.41
N ILE A 55 -7.51 -5.74 -9.61
CA ILE A 55 -6.84 -6.98 -9.19
C ILE A 55 -5.48 -7.06 -9.87
N GLY A 56 -4.45 -7.36 -9.09
CA GLY A 56 -3.06 -7.37 -9.53
C GLY A 56 -2.28 -6.07 -9.25
N ASP A 57 -2.96 -4.95 -8.95
CA ASP A 57 -2.26 -3.73 -8.53
C ASP A 57 -1.53 -3.96 -7.21
N ILE A 58 -0.38 -3.30 -7.05
CA ILE A 58 0.32 -3.24 -5.77
C ILE A 58 -0.03 -1.92 -5.12
N VAL A 59 -0.49 -1.95 -3.87
CA VAL A 59 -0.99 -0.78 -3.17
C VAL A 59 -0.24 -0.57 -1.86
N LEU A 60 -0.04 0.69 -1.51
CA LEU A 60 0.29 1.08 -0.15
C LEU A 60 -1.02 1.34 0.59
N PHE A 61 -1.20 0.69 1.74
CA PHE A 61 -2.36 0.88 2.60
C PHE A 61 -1.98 0.88 4.07
N GLN A 62 -2.89 1.37 4.90
CA GLN A 62 -2.74 1.39 6.35
C GLN A 62 -3.74 0.46 7.00
N VAL A 63 -3.24 -0.50 7.78
CA VAL A 63 -4.04 -1.31 8.72
C VAL A 63 -3.46 -1.09 10.11
N GLN A 64 -4.34 -0.75 11.07
CA GLN A 64 -3.95 -0.38 12.42
C GLN A 64 -2.85 0.70 12.39
N ASN A 65 -1.66 0.41 12.93
CA ASN A 65 -0.52 1.31 12.99
C ASN A 65 0.59 0.92 12.00
N MET A 66 0.28 0.07 11.02
CA MET A 66 1.24 -0.45 10.04
C MET A 66 0.95 0.07 8.64
N MET A 67 2.02 0.36 7.91
CA MET A 67 2.00 0.74 6.50
C MET A 67 2.49 -0.44 5.68
N ILE A 68 1.64 -0.98 4.82
CA ILE A 68 1.87 -2.25 4.14
C ILE A 68 1.79 -2.06 2.63
N ILE A 69 2.73 -2.64 1.90
CA ILE A 69 2.72 -2.70 0.44
C ILE A 69 2.44 -4.14 0.06
N HIS A 70 1.26 -4.46 -0.44
CA HIS A 70 0.91 -5.80 -0.93
C HIS A 70 0.10 -5.72 -2.23
N ARG A 71 -0.06 -6.87 -2.90
CA ARG A 71 -0.83 -6.98 -4.15
C ARG A 71 -2.31 -7.22 -3.85
N ILE A 72 -3.19 -6.55 -4.59
CA ILE A 72 -4.62 -6.83 -4.61
C ILE A 72 -4.84 -8.21 -5.25
N ILE A 73 -5.38 -9.15 -4.48
CA ILE A 73 -5.77 -10.48 -4.97
C ILE A 73 -7.27 -10.55 -5.26
N TYR A 74 -8.06 -9.80 -4.51
CA TYR A 74 -9.51 -9.74 -4.67
C TYR A 74 -10.03 -8.33 -4.45
N LYS A 75 -11.10 -7.99 -5.18
CA LYS A 75 -11.82 -6.71 -5.11
C LYS A 75 -13.31 -6.99 -5.20
N GLU A 76 -14.08 -6.44 -4.29
CA GLU A 76 -15.54 -6.54 -4.29
C GLU A 76 -16.16 -5.19 -3.93
N LYS A 77 -17.28 -4.86 -4.57
CA LYS A 77 -18.08 -3.70 -4.20
C LYS A 77 -19.24 -4.19 -3.33
N VAL A 78 -19.27 -3.74 -2.08
CA VAL A 78 -20.34 -4.04 -1.12
C VAL A 78 -21.00 -2.72 -0.76
N ASP A 79 -22.29 -2.60 -1.04
CA ASP A 79 -23.05 -1.35 -0.95
C ASP A 79 -22.37 -0.18 -1.69
N ASN A 80 -21.90 0.82 -0.94
CA ASN A 80 -21.23 2.02 -1.45
C ASN A 80 -19.72 2.01 -1.22
N GLU A 81 -19.14 0.89 -0.79
CA GLU A 81 -17.72 0.78 -0.47
C GLU A 81 -17.05 -0.31 -1.32
N VAL A 82 -15.79 -0.08 -1.70
CA VAL A 82 -14.93 -1.11 -2.28
C VAL A 82 -14.06 -1.74 -1.20
N LEU A 83 -14.10 -3.07 -1.14
CA LEU A 83 -13.31 -3.91 -0.25
C LEU A 83 -12.24 -4.65 -1.04
N PHE A 84 -11.08 -4.84 -0.41
CA PHE A 84 -9.93 -5.51 -1.00
C PHE A 84 -9.38 -6.60 -0.09
N LEU A 85 -8.92 -7.69 -0.70
CA LEU A 85 -8.04 -8.66 -0.05
C LEU A 85 -6.65 -8.56 -0.68
N THR A 86 -5.64 -8.53 0.18
CA THR A 86 -4.24 -8.32 -0.21
C THR A 86 -3.38 -9.51 0.16
N ARG A 87 -2.24 -9.64 -0.51
CA ARG A 87 -1.21 -10.63 -0.21
C ARG A 87 0.16 -10.13 -0.65
N GLY A 88 1.18 -10.40 0.15
CA GLY A 88 2.56 -10.23 -0.27
C GLY A 88 2.95 -11.26 -1.34
N ASP A 89 3.69 -10.85 -2.37
CA ASP A 89 4.09 -11.75 -3.46
C ASP A 89 4.90 -12.98 -3.00
N ALA A 90 5.60 -12.88 -1.86
CA ALA A 90 6.34 -13.98 -1.22
C ALA A 90 5.52 -14.74 -0.16
N CYS A 91 4.28 -14.33 0.10
CA CYS A 91 3.42 -14.93 1.13
C CYS A 91 2.50 -15.98 0.53
N ASP A 92 2.34 -17.12 1.21
CA ASP A 92 1.50 -18.23 0.74
C ASP A 92 0.01 -18.05 1.04
N SER A 93 -0.34 -17.24 2.05
CA SER A 93 -1.71 -16.94 2.44
C SER A 93 -2.08 -15.49 2.15
N LEU A 94 -3.39 -15.22 2.04
CA LEU A 94 -3.93 -13.86 2.10
C LEU A 94 -3.58 -13.21 3.45
N ASP A 95 -3.58 -11.89 3.47
CA ASP A 95 -3.53 -11.16 4.73
C ASP A 95 -4.79 -11.43 5.56
N ASP A 96 -4.65 -11.49 6.89
CA ASP A 96 -5.74 -11.80 7.83
C ASP A 96 -6.69 -10.61 8.09
N TRP A 97 -6.80 -9.68 7.13
CA TRP A 97 -7.65 -8.48 7.23
C TRP A 97 -8.27 -8.11 5.90
N VAL A 98 -9.44 -7.46 5.97
CA VAL A 98 -10.07 -6.78 4.84
C VAL A 98 -9.57 -5.35 4.79
N VAL A 99 -9.13 -4.90 3.62
CA VAL A 99 -8.70 -3.52 3.39
C VAL A 99 -9.85 -2.74 2.78
N HIS A 100 -10.32 -1.71 3.50
CA HIS A 100 -11.33 -0.78 2.98
C HIS A 100 -10.69 0.25 2.05
N GLU A 101 -11.45 0.79 1.09
CA GLU A 101 -10.94 1.82 0.17
C GLU A 101 -10.34 3.04 0.87
N ASN A 102 -10.86 3.41 2.04
CA ASN A 102 -10.36 4.54 2.85
C ASN A 102 -9.02 4.25 3.54
N ASN A 103 -8.64 2.98 3.63
CA ASN A 103 -7.33 2.54 4.11
C ASN A 103 -6.26 2.57 3.02
N ILE A 104 -6.65 2.61 1.75
CA ILE A 104 -5.70 2.74 0.64
C ILE A 104 -5.10 4.14 0.64
N ILE A 105 -3.77 4.18 0.51
CA ILE A 105 -3.00 5.41 0.42
C ILE A 105 -2.65 5.70 -1.05
N GLY A 106 -2.35 4.68 -1.84
CA GLY A 106 -2.15 4.82 -3.28
C GLY A 106 -1.64 3.56 -3.95
N VAL A 107 -1.52 3.61 -5.27
CA VAL A 107 -0.95 2.52 -6.09
C VAL A 107 0.56 2.70 -6.22
N CYS A 108 1.29 1.61 -6.07
CA CYS A 108 2.74 1.54 -6.10
C CYS A 108 3.26 1.24 -7.51
N ARG A 109 4.24 2.03 -7.94
CA ARG A 109 5.08 1.77 -9.11
C ARG A 109 6.55 1.75 -8.71
N PHE A 110 7.34 0.94 -9.38
CA PHE A 110 8.77 0.80 -9.15
C PHE A 110 9.41 0.33 -10.46
N GLU A 111 10.67 0.69 -10.66
CA GLU A 111 11.43 0.18 -11.79
C GLU A 111 11.85 -1.25 -11.51
N ASN A 112 11.58 -2.15 -12.46
CA ASN A 112 12.19 -3.47 -12.44
C ASN A 112 13.70 -3.29 -12.53
N SER A 113 14.42 -3.68 -11.48
CA SER A 113 15.87 -3.83 -11.59
C SER A 113 16.12 -4.99 -12.55
N THR A 114 16.25 -4.69 -13.85
CA THR A 114 16.89 -5.58 -14.79
C THR A 114 18.29 -5.84 -14.24
N LYS A 115 18.51 -7.04 -13.71
CA LYS A 115 19.86 -7.50 -13.42
C LYS A 115 20.63 -7.44 -14.73
N LYS A 116 21.59 -6.53 -14.82
CA LYS A 116 22.70 -6.64 -15.76
C LYS A 116 23.61 -7.77 -15.32
#